data_AF-A0A4S9JGP1-F1
#
_entry.id   AF-A0A4S9JGP1-F1
#
_cell.length_a   1.000
_cell.length_b   1.000
_cell.length_c   1.000
_cell.angle_alpha   90.00
_cell.angle_beta   90.00
_cell.angle_gamma   90.00
#
_symmetry.space_group_name_H-M   'P 1'
#
loop_
_entity.id
_entity.type
_entity.pdbx_description
1 polymer ?
#
loop_
_entity_poly.entity_id
_entity_poly.type
_entity_poly.pdbx_seq_one_letter_code
_entity_poly.pdbx_strand_id
1 'polypeptide(L)'
;MKINLAFHTFGIHAFGTQVALLSLMLFESGSFKYKINHYPGVPGQGTRNMQSPTFNLKYAEWLAANMTASGISTQQVQKAQSEGPTQVLELVNGDRWSFASAAWFLATQCDEDVMNGLVAATEDGWTAYLADCVGTTVTEDRTTIWKKAIALGKW
;
A
#
# COMPACT_ATOMS: atom_id res chain seq x y z
N MET A 1 1.03 15.28 -6.86
CA MET A 1 0.85 14.50 -5.60
C MET A 1 1.67 13.22 -5.71
N LYS A 2 2.40 12.78 -4.67
CA LYS A 2 3.33 11.62 -4.74
C LYS A 2 2.63 10.29 -5.05
N ILE A 3 1.36 10.16 -4.66
CA ILE A 3 0.50 9.01 -4.98
C ILE A 3 0.16 8.88 -6.48
N ASN A 4 -0.01 9.98 -7.21
CA ASN A 4 -0.28 9.92 -8.65
C ASN A 4 0.90 9.32 -9.42
N LEU A 5 2.13 9.61 -8.97
CA LEU A 5 3.32 8.98 -9.52
C LEU A 5 3.33 7.48 -9.27
N ALA A 6 2.92 7.04 -8.07
CA ALA A 6 2.79 5.62 -7.77
C ALA A 6 1.77 4.93 -8.70
N PHE A 7 0.58 5.52 -8.86
CA PHE A 7 -0.43 4.99 -9.77
C PHE A 7 0.11 4.83 -11.19
N HIS A 8 0.80 5.85 -11.71
CA HIS A 8 1.44 5.74 -13.01
C HIS A 8 2.53 4.66 -13.07
N THR A 9 3.39 4.56 -12.05
CA THR A 9 4.45 3.53 -11.99
C THR A 9 3.90 2.10 -12.07
N PHE A 10 2.70 1.86 -11.53
CA PHE A 10 2.06 0.55 -11.50
C PHE A 10 0.88 0.39 -12.47
N GLY A 11 0.71 1.31 -13.43
CA GLY A 11 -0.34 1.21 -14.46
C GLY A 11 -1.77 1.34 -13.92
N ILE A 12 -1.96 1.96 -12.77
CA ILE A 12 -3.27 2.08 -12.10
C ILE A 12 -3.98 3.33 -12.61
N HIS A 13 -4.85 3.17 -13.60
CA HIS A 13 -5.55 4.29 -14.25
C HIS A 13 -7.03 4.41 -13.87
N ALA A 14 -7.68 3.30 -13.51
CA ALA A 14 -9.10 3.31 -13.18
C ALA A 14 -9.38 4.07 -11.88
N PHE A 15 -10.36 4.97 -11.91
CA PHE A 15 -10.76 5.78 -10.75
C PHE A 15 -11.11 4.91 -9.54
N GLY A 16 -11.93 3.86 -9.72
CA GLY A 16 -12.33 2.96 -8.64
C GLY A 16 -11.13 2.32 -7.93
N THR A 17 -10.15 1.84 -8.70
CA THR A 17 -8.91 1.27 -8.16
C THR A 17 -8.08 2.30 -7.40
N GLN A 18 -7.91 3.50 -7.96
CA GLN A 18 -7.16 4.55 -7.28
C GLN A 18 -7.86 5.01 -5.97
N VAL A 19 -9.20 5.08 -5.96
CA VAL A 19 -10.01 5.36 -4.77
C VAL A 19 -9.80 4.31 -3.69
N ALA A 20 -9.84 3.02 -4.05
CA ALA A 20 -9.65 1.95 -3.08
C ALA A 20 -8.28 2.04 -2.39
N LEU A 21 -7.21 2.25 -3.17
CA LEU A 21 -5.86 2.40 -2.62
C LEU A 21 -5.72 3.64 -1.74
N LEU A 22 -6.27 4.78 -2.18
CA LEU A 22 -6.27 6.00 -1.38
C LEU A 22 -7.02 5.80 -0.06
N SER A 23 -8.19 5.15 -0.12
CA SER A 23 -9.06 4.94 1.05
C SER A 23 -8.41 4.01 2.07
N LEU A 24 -7.80 2.92 1.61
CA LEU A 24 -7.00 2.04 2.46
C LEU A 24 -5.90 2.83 3.15
N MET A 25 -5.11 3.60 2.39
CA MET A 25 -4.01 4.35 3.00
C MET A 25 -4.50 5.40 3.99
N LEU A 26 -5.57 6.14 3.67
CA LEU A 26 -6.16 7.13 4.58
C LEU A 26 -6.59 6.48 5.90
N PHE A 27 -7.23 5.32 5.85
CA PHE A 27 -7.64 4.62 7.06
C PHE A 27 -6.42 4.14 7.87
N GLU A 28 -5.57 3.32 7.26
CA GLU A 28 -4.49 2.60 7.96
C GLU A 28 -3.42 3.55 8.52
N SER A 29 -3.20 4.69 7.86
CA SER A 29 -2.19 5.68 8.28
C SER A 29 -2.73 6.82 9.15
N GLY A 30 -4.00 6.75 9.57
CA GLY A 30 -4.65 7.83 10.31
C GLY A 30 -4.62 9.15 9.55
N SER A 31 -5.11 9.15 8.32
CA SER A 31 -5.07 10.28 7.38
C SER A 31 -3.64 10.78 7.11
N PHE A 32 -2.72 9.85 6.84
CA PHE A 32 -1.29 10.09 6.62
C PHE A 32 -0.51 10.68 7.80
N LYS A 33 -1.12 10.77 8.98
CA LYS A 33 -0.44 11.20 10.21
C LYS A 33 0.67 10.24 10.60
N TYR A 34 0.49 8.95 10.33
CA TYR A 34 1.43 7.90 10.70
C TYR A 34 1.99 7.19 9.46
N LYS A 35 3.19 6.63 9.63
CA LYS A 35 3.82 5.73 8.64
C LYS A 35 4.58 4.58 9.30
N ILE A 36 4.45 4.45 10.61
CA ILE A 36 5.02 3.41 11.46
C ILE A 36 3.92 3.06 12.47
N ASN A 37 3.77 1.77 12.78
CA ASN A 37 2.87 1.33 13.85
C ASN A 37 3.53 1.55 15.23
N HIS A 38 2.95 2.44 16.06
CA HIS A 38 3.61 2.95 17.27
C HIS A 38 3.31 2.20 18.59
N TYR A 39 2.07 1.81 18.94
CA TYR A 39 1.81 1.08 20.21
C TYR A 39 0.44 0.35 20.30
N PRO A 40 0.38 -0.93 20.76
CA PRO A 40 1.52 -1.78 21.15
C PRO A 40 2.44 -2.16 19.99
N GLY A 41 2.01 -1.90 18.75
CA GLY A 41 2.86 -1.88 17.56
C GLY A 41 3.34 -3.26 17.09
N VAL A 42 3.54 -3.40 15.78
CA VAL A 42 4.30 -4.54 15.23
C VAL A 42 5.61 -3.97 14.67
N PRO A 43 6.79 -4.36 15.20
CA PRO A 43 8.08 -3.89 14.70
C PRO A 43 8.23 -4.12 13.20
N GLY A 44 8.55 -3.06 12.46
CA GLY A 44 8.66 -3.09 11.00
C GLY A 44 7.34 -3.03 10.24
N GLN A 45 6.18 -2.88 10.89
CA GLN A 45 4.93 -2.54 10.21
C GLN A 45 4.86 -1.03 9.97
N GLY A 46 4.51 -0.63 8.75
CA GLY A 46 4.53 0.78 8.37
C GLY A 46 4.14 1.02 6.91
N THR A 47 4.68 2.09 6.31
CA THR A 47 4.30 2.66 4.99
C THR A 47 2.97 3.43 5.03
N ARG A 48 2.34 3.74 3.88
CA ARG A 48 1.04 4.42 3.89
C ARG A 48 -0.15 3.49 3.97
N ASN A 49 0.00 2.20 3.64
CA ASN A 49 -1.05 1.18 3.81
C ASN A 49 -0.79 0.22 4.99
N MET A 50 0.10 0.56 5.94
CA MET A 50 0.43 -0.28 7.11
C MET A 50 0.77 -1.74 6.78
N GLN A 51 1.57 -1.97 5.74
CA GLN A 51 1.99 -3.32 5.37
C GLN A 51 2.76 -3.99 6.50
N SER A 52 2.54 -5.29 6.65
CA SER A 52 3.28 -6.12 7.60
C SER A 52 4.77 -6.16 7.29
N PRO A 53 5.63 -6.52 8.27
CA PRO A 53 7.08 -6.62 8.06
C PRO A 53 7.48 -7.53 6.91
N THR A 54 6.77 -8.66 6.73
CA THR A 54 7.01 -9.60 5.63
C THR A 54 6.80 -8.96 4.27
N PHE A 55 5.77 -8.11 4.12
CA PHE A 55 5.53 -7.41 2.86
C PHE A 55 6.49 -6.24 2.66
N ASN A 56 6.95 -5.58 3.73
CA ASN A 56 8.00 -4.56 3.63
C ASN A 56 9.32 -5.14 3.12
N LEU A 57 9.67 -6.36 3.52
CA LEU A 57 10.83 -7.07 2.96
C LEU A 57 10.66 -7.37 1.47
N LYS A 58 9.55 -8.01 1.08
CA LYS A 58 9.24 -8.27 -0.34
C LYS A 58 9.26 -6.99 -1.18
N TYR A 59 8.78 -5.88 -0.61
CA TYR A 59 8.76 -4.60 -1.30
C TYR A 59 10.17 -4.01 -1.46
N ALA A 60 11.00 -4.09 -0.42
CA ALA A 60 12.39 -3.64 -0.47
C ALA A 60 13.19 -4.42 -1.53
N GLU A 61 13.02 -5.75 -1.57
CA GLU A 61 13.61 -6.63 -2.58
C GLU A 61 13.15 -6.26 -3.99
N TRP A 62 11.84 -6.05 -4.18
CA TRP A 62 11.28 -5.65 -5.46
C TRP A 62 11.83 -4.29 -5.93
N LEU A 63 11.92 -3.30 -5.04
CA LEU A 63 12.48 -1.99 -5.36
C LEU A 63 13.95 -2.07 -5.76
N ALA A 64 14.74 -2.89 -5.04
CA ALA A 64 16.14 -3.10 -5.36
C ALA A 64 16.35 -3.75 -6.74
N ALA A 65 15.48 -4.70 -7.10
CA ALA A 65 15.59 -5.42 -8.36
C ALA A 65 14.99 -4.68 -9.57
N ASN A 66 13.90 -3.93 -9.38
CA ASN A 66 13.08 -3.43 -10.49
C ASN A 66 13.04 -1.89 -10.59
N MET A 67 13.57 -1.18 -9.59
CA MET A 67 13.38 0.27 -9.50
C MET A 67 14.69 0.97 -9.15
N THR A 68 15.57 1.17 -10.13
CA THR A 68 16.86 1.86 -9.95
C THR A 68 16.70 3.24 -9.30
N ALA A 69 15.61 3.94 -9.62
CA ALA A 69 15.29 5.25 -9.03
C ALA A 69 14.98 5.20 -7.52
N SER A 70 14.87 4.00 -6.93
CA SER A 70 14.74 3.82 -5.48
C SER A 70 16.03 4.11 -4.73
N GLY A 71 17.18 3.92 -5.37
CA GLY A 71 18.49 4.00 -4.71
C GLY A 71 18.72 2.90 -3.66
N ILE A 72 17.84 1.89 -3.60
CA ILE A 72 17.96 0.71 -2.73
C ILE A 72 18.71 -0.36 -3.52
N SER A 73 19.78 -0.91 -2.96
CA SER A 73 20.51 -2.05 -3.53
C SER A 73 20.19 -3.35 -2.79
N THR A 74 20.41 -4.49 -3.46
CA THR A 74 20.27 -5.81 -2.83
C THR A 74 21.12 -5.95 -1.57
N GLN A 75 22.32 -5.36 -1.55
CA GLN A 75 23.20 -5.39 -0.36
C GLN A 75 22.61 -4.60 0.81
N GLN A 76 21.94 -3.47 0.55
CA GLN A 76 21.25 -2.71 1.59
C GLN A 76 20.06 -3.50 2.15
N VAL A 77 19.30 -4.19 1.31
CA VAL A 77 18.19 -5.05 1.75
C VAL A 77 18.70 -6.19 2.64
N GLN A 78 19.75 -6.90 2.21
CA GLN A 78 20.35 -7.99 2.99
C GLN A 78 20.89 -7.53 4.35
N LYS A 79 21.55 -6.36 4.38
CA LYS A 79 22.01 -5.74 5.63
C LYS A 79 20.84 -5.38 6.54
N ALA A 80 19.82 -4.71 6.02
CA ALA A 80 18.66 -4.34 6.81
C ALA A 80 17.91 -5.57 7.35
N GLN A 81 17.81 -6.63 6.55
CA GLN A 81 17.19 -7.88 6.96
C GLN A 81 17.93 -8.56 8.12
N SER A 82 19.27 -8.52 8.14
CA SER A 82 20.05 -9.08 9.25
C SER A 82 19.99 -8.23 10.52
N GLU A 83 19.74 -6.92 10.39
CA GLU A 83 19.59 -5.98 11.51
C GLU A 83 18.17 -6.01 12.10
N GLY A 84 17.14 -6.26 11.30
CA GLY A 84 15.78 -6.52 11.76
C GLY A 84 14.67 -5.87 10.92
N PRO A 85 13.40 -6.16 11.24
CA PRO A 85 12.24 -5.69 10.46
C PRO A 85 12.08 -4.17 10.47
N THR A 86 12.55 -3.48 11.51
CA THR A 86 12.53 -2.01 11.57
C THR A 86 13.48 -1.40 10.55
N GLN A 87 14.68 -1.96 10.39
CA GLN A 87 15.66 -1.52 9.40
C GLN A 87 15.18 -1.76 7.97
N VAL A 88 14.46 -2.86 7.73
CA VAL A 88 13.79 -3.10 6.44
C VAL A 88 12.73 -2.03 6.18
N LEU A 89 11.91 -1.70 7.19
CA LEU A 89 10.91 -0.63 7.06
C LEU A 89 11.57 0.72 6.72
N GLU A 90 12.70 1.06 7.34
CA GLU A 90 13.41 2.32 7.07
C GLU A 90 13.77 2.51 5.59
N LEU A 91 14.14 1.44 4.88
CA LEU A 91 14.44 1.48 3.44
C LEU A 91 13.24 1.92 2.60
N VAL A 92 12.04 1.45 2.95
CA VAL A 92 10.84 1.61 2.11
C VAL A 92 9.90 2.72 2.62
N ASN A 93 10.15 3.26 3.81
CA ASN A 93 9.25 4.22 4.46
C ASN A 93 9.60 5.71 4.23
N GLY A 94 10.49 5.97 3.26
CA GLY A 94 10.68 7.30 2.69
C GLY A 94 9.44 7.78 1.95
N ASP A 95 9.29 9.10 1.78
CA ASP A 95 8.05 9.69 1.25
C ASP A 95 7.55 9.05 -0.06
N ARG A 96 8.42 8.90 -1.07
CA ARG A 96 8.00 8.35 -2.36
C ARG A 96 7.53 6.90 -2.24
N TRP A 97 8.35 6.05 -1.63
CA TRP A 97 8.13 4.60 -1.61
C TRP A 97 7.04 4.20 -0.60
N SER A 98 6.92 4.94 0.49
CA SER A 98 5.82 4.79 1.44
C SER A 98 4.47 5.03 0.77
N PHE A 99 4.32 6.04 -0.10
CA PHE A 99 3.08 6.26 -0.87
C PHE A 99 2.87 5.26 -2.02
N ALA A 100 3.92 4.61 -2.49
CA ALA A 100 3.85 3.65 -3.59
C ALA A 100 3.55 2.21 -3.14
N SER A 101 3.72 1.92 -1.85
CA SER A 101 3.43 0.64 -1.19
C SER A 101 2.07 0.01 -1.54
N ALA A 102 0.98 0.78 -1.51
CA ALA A 102 -0.36 0.28 -1.79
C ALA A 102 -0.52 -0.15 -3.26
N ALA A 103 0.03 0.63 -4.18
CA ALA A 103 0.00 0.34 -5.61
C ALA A 103 0.86 -0.88 -5.95
N TRP A 104 2.05 -0.98 -5.37
CA TRP A 104 2.89 -2.17 -5.48
C TRP A 104 2.20 -3.42 -4.95
N PHE A 105 1.58 -3.33 -3.77
CA PHE A 105 0.91 -4.46 -3.16
C PHE A 105 -0.22 -4.99 -4.04
N LEU A 106 -1.08 -4.10 -4.53
CA LEU A 106 -2.15 -4.48 -5.44
C LEU A 106 -1.60 -5.15 -6.70
N ALA A 107 -0.60 -4.54 -7.35
CA ALA A 107 -0.07 -5.01 -8.62
C ALA A 107 0.74 -6.32 -8.53
N THR A 108 1.16 -6.74 -7.34
CA THR A 108 2.09 -7.87 -7.18
C THR A 108 1.63 -8.94 -6.20
N GLN A 109 0.70 -8.64 -5.29
CA GLN A 109 0.24 -9.55 -4.25
C GLN A 109 -1.26 -9.89 -4.35
N CYS A 110 -2.05 -9.15 -5.14
CA CYS A 110 -3.46 -9.45 -5.36
C CYS A 110 -3.68 -10.20 -6.67
N ASP A 111 -4.71 -11.04 -6.69
CA ASP A 111 -5.19 -11.69 -7.90
C ASP A 111 -5.83 -10.68 -8.86
N GLU A 112 -5.79 -11.01 -10.16
CA GLU A 112 -6.31 -10.15 -11.22
C GLU A 112 -7.81 -9.85 -11.06
N ASP A 113 -8.59 -10.80 -10.57
CA ASP A 113 -10.03 -10.64 -10.32
C ASP A 113 -10.32 -9.56 -9.27
N VAL A 114 -9.48 -9.44 -8.23
CA VAL A 114 -9.61 -8.36 -7.24
C VAL A 114 -9.33 -7.00 -7.90
N MET A 115 -8.31 -6.91 -8.74
CA MET A 115 -8.01 -5.69 -9.48
C MET A 115 -9.17 -5.29 -10.41
N ASN A 116 -9.74 -6.26 -11.13
CA ASN A 116 -10.89 -6.04 -12.02
C ASN A 116 -12.15 -5.61 -11.25
N GLY A 117 -12.41 -6.21 -10.08
CA GLY A 117 -13.50 -5.82 -9.20
C GLY A 117 -13.40 -4.36 -8.73
N LEU A 118 -12.18 -3.87 -8.47
CA LEU A 118 -11.95 -2.47 -8.09
C LEU A 118 -12.21 -1.48 -9.24
N VAL A 119 -12.01 -1.87 -10.49
CA VAL A 119 -12.31 -1.02 -11.66
C VAL A 119 -13.80 -0.66 -11.70
N ALA A 120 -14.67 -1.58 -11.29
CA ALA A 120 -16.12 -1.38 -11.27
C ALA A 120 -16.60 -0.34 -10.25
N ALA A 121 -15.75 0.10 -9.31
CA ALA A 121 -16.08 1.11 -8.31
C ALA A 121 -17.28 0.76 -7.42
N THR A 122 -17.51 -0.54 -7.16
CA THR A 122 -18.62 -1.03 -6.33
C THR A 122 -18.19 -1.35 -4.90
N GLU A 123 -19.15 -1.40 -3.98
CA GLU A 123 -18.90 -1.80 -2.59
C GLU A 123 -18.48 -3.27 -2.48
N ASP A 124 -18.99 -4.14 -3.37
CA ASP A 124 -18.57 -5.53 -3.47
C ASP A 124 -17.09 -5.65 -3.87
N GLY A 125 -16.64 -4.87 -4.86
CA GLY A 125 -15.22 -4.83 -5.25
C GLY A 125 -14.31 -4.31 -4.14
N TRP A 126 -14.75 -3.28 -3.41
CA TRP A 126 -14.05 -2.78 -2.22
C TRP A 126 -13.95 -3.84 -1.10
N THR A 127 -15.06 -4.54 -0.85
CA THR A 127 -15.16 -5.60 0.15
C THR A 127 -14.23 -6.77 -0.19
N ALA A 128 -14.26 -7.23 -1.44
CA ALA A 128 -13.37 -8.29 -1.94
C ALA A 128 -11.89 -7.87 -1.84
N TYR A 129 -11.55 -6.62 -2.18
CA TYR A 129 -10.18 -6.14 -2.03
C TYR A 129 -9.67 -6.23 -0.57
N LEU A 130 -10.49 -5.80 0.39
CA LEU A 130 -10.11 -5.85 1.81
C LEU A 130 -10.03 -7.29 2.34
N ALA A 131 -11.02 -8.13 2.04
CA ALA A 131 -11.12 -9.48 2.57
C ALA A 131 -10.18 -10.46 1.88
N ASP A 132 -10.20 -10.49 0.55
CA ASP A 132 -9.59 -11.56 -0.25
C ASP A 132 -8.14 -11.25 -0.62
N CYS A 133 -7.74 -9.98 -0.68
CA CYS A 133 -6.34 -9.61 -0.91
C CYS A 133 -5.62 -9.02 0.30
N VAL A 134 -6.14 -7.92 0.87
CA VAL A 134 -5.47 -7.27 2.02
C VAL A 134 -5.50 -8.18 3.25
N GLY A 135 -6.50 -9.06 3.37
CA GLY A 135 -6.65 -9.99 4.49
C GLY A 135 -7.09 -9.29 5.77
N THR A 136 -7.93 -8.25 5.65
CA THR A 136 -8.45 -7.48 6.78
C THR A 136 -9.97 -7.48 6.82
N THR A 137 -10.53 -7.15 7.98
CA THR A 137 -11.98 -7.08 8.16
C THR A 137 -12.56 -5.84 7.47
N VAL A 138 -13.66 -6.01 6.75
CA VAL A 138 -14.46 -4.90 6.24
C VAL A 138 -15.23 -4.29 7.39
N THR A 139 -14.89 -3.04 7.76
CA THR A 139 -15.54 -2.31 8.83
C THR A 139 -16.27 -1.09 8.29
N GLU A 140 -17.27 -0.61 9.03
CA GLU A 140 -18.02 0.59 8.65
C GLU A 140 -17.11 1.82 8.50
N ASP A 141 -16.10 1.97 9.35
CA ASP A 141 -15.16 3.10 9.27
C ASP A 141 -14.32 3.08 7.97
N ARG A 142 -13.79 1.91 7.59
CA ARG A 142 -13.06 1.72 6.32
C ARG A 142 -13.96 2.04 5.14
N THR A 143 -15.17 1.48 5.15
CA THR A 143 -16.16 1.68 4.08
C THR A 143 -16.66 3.12 4.01
N THR A 144 -16.77 3.83 5.13
CA THR A 144 -17.17 5.24 5.17
C THR A 144 -16.14 6.15 4.50
N ILE A 145 -14.84 5.90 4.71
CA ILE A 145 -13.78 6.64 4.01
C ILE A 145 -13.86 6.37 2.50
N TRP A 146 -14.02 5.11 2.10
CA TRP A 146 -14.18 4.74 0.69
C TRP A 146 -15.41 5.39 0.04
N LYS A 147 -16.58 5.37 0.71
CA LYS A 147 -17.81 6.02 0.23
C LYS A 147 -17.65 7.52 0.02
N LYS A 148 -16.89 8.21 0.89
CA LYS A 148 -16.58 9.64 0.71
C LYS A 148 -15.69 9.88 -0.51
N ALA A 149 -14.68 9.03 -0.71
CA ALA A 149 -13.74 9.18 -1.82
C ALA A 149 -14.37 8.80 -3.18
N ILE A 150 -15.18 7.74 -3.24
CA ILE A 150 -15.83 7.30 -4.48
C ILE A 150 -16.88 8.33 -4.96
N ALA A 151 -17.53 9.05 -4.03
CA ALA A 151 -18.50 10.09 -4.34
C ALA A 151 -17.91 11.30 -5.10
N LEU A 152 -16.57 11.45 -5.14
CA LEU A 152 -15.91 12.47 -5.96
C LEU A 152 -16.09 12.21 -7.47
N GLY A 153 -16.31 10.95 -7.87
CA GLY A 153 -16.54 10.52 -9.25
C GLY A 153 -15.34 10.60 -10.20
N LYS A 154 -14.36 11.48 -9.95
CA LYS A 154 -13.09 11.62 -10.69
C LYS A 154 -12.13 12.61 -10.00
N TRP A 155 -10.86 12.63 -10.43
CA TRP A 155 -9.88 13.70 -10.17
C TRP A 155 -8.87 13.82 -11.30
#